data_AF-A0AAV7JGC3-F1
#
_entry.id   AF-A0AAV7JGC3-F1
#
_cell.length_a   1.000
_cell.length_b   1.000
_cell.length_c   1.000
_cell.angle_alpha   90.00
_cell.angle_beta   90.00
_cell.angle_gamma   90.00
#
_symmetry.space_group_name_H-M   'P 1'
#
loop_
_entity.id
_entity.type
_entity.pdbx_description
1 polymer ?
#
loop_
_entity_poly.entity_id
_entity_poly.type
_entity_poly.pdbx_seq_one_letter_code
_entity_poly.pdbx_strand_id
1 'polypeptide(L)'
;MTIVAANRKWRKYLEADNLSRSATTYDVSLNNESEHFERNIYQISEEERCFTSYPPKINRVAKIVLKKSLGKRRQSTRKLALRLTRSGSNVFHMSVHRYLRKSLGVKPYKRPRKPRLTKKMKENRMKFAVTHKDWTVGDWNRVLWSDESPFKFFQIPNRQNDRVWSKDAASIQPCMKVKFPAKIQVWGMMSHQALSELHIIPQGETVNGDYYRTKILAGTCKDAIHRTAKNGSVLKRSITSEMSGIIFMQTGHLLTLLN
;
A
#
# COMPACT_ATOMS: atom_id res chain seq x y z
N MET A 1 12.37 14.64 -32.51
CA MET A 1 11.66 15.93 -32.49
C MET A 1 10.24 15.67 -32.99
N THR A 2 9.26 15.61 -32.07
CA THR A 2 8.06 16.50 -32.02
C THR A 2 7.00 16.19 -33.10
N ILE A 3 5.69 16.01 -32.90
CA ILE A 3 4.73 16.35 -31.82
C ILE A 3 3.40 15.58 -32.09
N VAL A 4 2.78 15.07 -31.01
CA VAL A 4 1.34 15.10 -30.62
C VAL A 4 0.27 15.11 -31.74
N ALA A 5 -0.44 13.99 -31.97
CA ALA A 5 -1.74 13.57 -31.39
C ALA A 5 -3.00 14.28 -31.96
N ALA A 6 -3.95 13.49 -32.48
CA ALA A 6 -5.29 13.28 -31.89
C ALA A 6 -6.34 12.77 -32.90
N ASN A 7 -6.84 11.55 -32.65
CA ASN A 7 -8.26 11.20 -32.51
C ASN A 7 -9.29 11.47 -33.63
N ARG A 8 -9.86 10.40 -34.21
CA ARG A 8 -11.26 9.96 -33.99
C ARG A 8 -11.62 8.77 -34.90
N LYS A 9 -11.36 7.58 -34.37
CA LYS A 9 -11.95 6.31 -34.79
C LYS A 9 -13.42 6.30 -34.31
N TRP A 10 -14.31 5.63 -35.05
CA TRP A 10 -15.70 5.26 -34.73
C TRP A 10 -16.86 5.97 -35.46
N ARG A 11 -16.69 6.29 -36.75
CA ARG A 11 -17.77 6.07 -37.74
C ARG A 11 -17.93 4.55 -37.93
N LYS A 12 -18.97 3.89 -37.38
CA LYS A 12 -19.56 2.65 -37.98
C LYS A 12 -20.75 1.98 -37.28
N TYR A 13 -21.58 2.69 -36.53
CA TYR A 13 -22.87 2.09 -36.12
C TYR A 13 -23.93 3.17 -36.14
N LEU A 14 -24.71 3.23 -37.23
CA LEU A 14 -26.10 3.68 -37.32
C LEU A 14 -26.56 3.60 -38.79
N GLU A 15 -26.40 2.42 -39.38
CA GLU A 15 -27.21 1.97 -40.52
C GLU A 15 -28.01 0.78 -40.00
N ALA A 16 -29.27 1.01 -39.65
CA ALA A 16 -30.33 0.02 -39.69
C ALA A 16 -31.67 0.75 -39.55
N ASP A 17 -32.50 0.54 -40.57
CA ASP A 17 -33.97 0.52 -40.54
C ASP A 17 -34.72 1.85 -40.69
N ASN A 18 -34.86 2.23 -41.96
CA ASN A 18 -36.10 2.77 -42.52
C ASN A 18 -37.22 1.72 -42.41
N LEU A 19 -38.29 2.02 -41.66
CA LEU A 19 -39.62 1.49 -41.96
C LEU A 19 -40.67 2.57 -41.73
N SER A 20 -41.38 2.88 -42.82
CA SER A 20 -42.54 3.75 -42.91
C SER A 20 -43.65 3.40 -41.91
N ARG A 21 -44.29 4.42 -41.30
CA ARG A 21 -45.76 4.55 -41.23
C ARG A 21 -46.22 5.81 -40.46
N SER A 22 -47.17 6.49 -41.10
CA SER A 22 -48.27 7.33 -40.58
C SER A 22 -47.97 8.56 -39.71
N ALA A 23 -48.28 9.70 -40.33
CA ALA A 23 -48.64 10.99 -39.77
C ALA A 23 -49.37 10.95 -38.42
N THR A 24 -48.95 11.82 -37.51
CA THR A 24 -49.86 12.64 -36.72
C THR A 24 -49.23 14.02 -36.51
N THR A 25 -49.95 15.01 -36.99
CA THR A 25 -49.69 16.45 -36.98
C THR A 25 -49.60 16.95 -35.54
N TYR A 26 -48.54 17.68 -35.20
CA TYR A 26 -48.54 18.62 -34.09
C TYR A 26 -48.15 19.99 -34.63
N ASP A 27 -49.14 20.87 -34.61
CA ASP A 27 -49.05 22.28 -34.95
C ASP A 27 -48.15 22.98 -33.92
N VAL A 28 -46.95 23.39 -34.33
CA VAL A 28 -46.12 24.32 -33.55
C VAL A 28 -46.24 25.66 -34.26
N SER A 29 -47.09 26.50 -33.68
CA SER A 29 -47.26 27.89 -34.04
C SER A 29 -45.90 28.59 -34.08
N LEU A 30 -45.60 29.11 -35.27
CA LEU A 30 -44.66 30.18 -35.57
C LEU A 30 -44.67 31.22 -34.45
N ASN A 31 -43.56 31.35 -33.73
CA ASN A 31 -43.05 32.58 -33.14
C ASN A 31 -41.71 32.26 -32.47
N ASN A 32 -40.63 32.84 -33.01
CA ASN A 32 -39.30 33.09 -32.41
C ASN A 32 -38.09 32.78 -33.31
N GLU A 33 -38.26 32.64 -34.63
CA GLU A 33 -37.12 32.62 -35.56
C GLU A 33 -36.53 34.02 -35.84
N SER A 34 -37.11 35.10 -35.28
CA SER A 34 -36.68 36.48 -35.50
C SER A 34 -35.82 37.11 -34.38
N GLU A 35 -35.50 36.39 -33.30
CA GLU A 35 -34.59 36.91 -32.25
C GLU A 35 -33.15 36.35 -32.31
N HIS A 36 -32.89 35.35 -33.16
CA HIS A 36 -31.58 34.67 -33.17
C HIS A 36 -30.59 35.19 -34.21
N PHE A 37 -31.00 36.13 -35.07
CA PHE A 37 -30.17 36.58 -36.19
C PHE A 37 -29.61 38.01 -36.08
N GLU A 38 -30.03 38.81 -35.09
CA GLU A 38 -29.49 40.16 -34.88
C GLU A 38 -29.00 40.41 -33.45
N ARG A 39 -28.05 39.59 -33.00
CA ARG A 39 -27.08 40.00 -31.97
C ARG A 39 -25.68 39.84 -32.53
N ASN A 40 -25.31 40.80 -33.38
CA ASN A 40 -23.99 41.44 -33.47
C ASN A 40 -23.00 40.84 -32.45
N ILE A 41 -22.03 40.00 -32.83
CA ILE A 41 -20.83 40.35 -33.62
C ILE A 41 -20.43 41.82 -33.36
N TYR A 42 -19.41 41.98 -32.52
CA TYR A 42 -18.77 43.22 -32.05
C TYR A 42 -19.35 43.86 -30.77
N GLN A 43 -18.47 43.94 -29.75
CA GLN A 43 -18.63 44.57 -28.42
C GLN A 43 -19.38 43.80 -27.32
N ILE A 44 -18.76 42.71 -26.86
CA ILE A 44 -18.65 42.50 -25.41
C ILE A 44 -17.15 42.44 -25.14
N SER A 45 -16.61 43.55 -24.64
CA SER A 45 -15.30 43.60 -24.00
C SER A 45 -15.17 42.44 -23.02
N GLU A 46 -13.96 41.88 -22.89
CA GLU A 46 -13.58 40.90 -21.88
C GLU A 46 -13.60 41.51 -20.45
N GLU A 47 -14.65 42.25 -20.10
CA GLU A 47 -14.99 42.52 -18.72
C GLU A 47 -15.52 41.22 -18.13
N GLU A 48 -14.63 40.55 -17.41
CA GLU A 48 -14.89 39.56 -16.38
C GLU A 48 -16.38 39.34 -16.12
N ARG A 49 -17.01 38.44 -16.89
CA ARG A 49 -18.27 37.84 -16.45
C ARG A 49 -17.93 37.05 -15.20
N CYS A 50 -18.05 37.71 -14.06
CA CYS A 50 -18.00 37.11 -12.75
C CYS A 50 -19.22 36.21 -12.69
N PHE A 51 -19.10 34.97 -13.18
CA PHE A 51 -20.02 33.90 -12.85
C PHE A 51 -20.09 33.92 -11.34
N THR A 52 -21.21 34.40 -10.79
CA THR A 52 -21.42 34.49 -9.36
C THR A 52 -21.34 33.07 -8.82
N SER A 53 -20.16 32.69 -8.36
CA SER A 53 -19.90 31.32 -7.96
C SER A 53 -20.89 30.99 -6.85
N TYR A 54 -21.57 29.85 -6.97
CA TYR A 54 -22.45 29.38 -5.91
C TYR A 54 -21.67 29.43 -4.59
N PRO A 55 -22.20 30.07 -3.53
CA PRO A 55 -21.43 30.34 -2.32
C PRO A 55 -20.84 29.03 -1.79
N PRO A 56 -19.55 29.03 -1.39
CA PRO A 56 -18.88 27.80 -1.00
C PRO A 56 -19.66 27.15 0.13
N LYS A 57 -20.07 25.88 -0.07
CA LYS A 57 -20.87 25.08 0.89
C LYS A 57 -20.23 24.94 2.29
N ILE A 58 -19.03 25.47 2.51
CA ILE A 58 -18.29 25.43 3.77
C ILE A 58 -18.12 26.87 4.29
N ASN A 59 -18.87 27.20 5.34
CA ASN A 59 -18.81 28.48 6.04
C ASN A 59 -17.42 28.70 6.72
N ARG A 60 -17.06 29.95 7.04
CA ARG A 60 -15.85 30.36 7.76
C ARG A 60 -15.62 29.55 9.04
N VAL A 61 -16.67 29.36 9.86
CA VAL A 61 -16.59 28.55 11.08
C VAL A 61 -16.20 27.10 10.75
N ALA A 62 -16.80 26.52 9.71
CA ALA A 62 -16.46 25.18 9.26
C ALA A 62 -15.02 25.09 8.76
N LYS A 63 -14.52 26.09 8.03
CA LYS A 63 -13.10 26.15 7.61
C LYS A 63 -12.15 26.14 8.81
N ILE A 64 -12.47 26.87 9.88
CA ILE A 64 -11.67 26.88 11.13
C ILE A 64 -11.66 25.50 11.79
N VAL A 65 -12.82 24.86 11.91
CA VAL A 65 -12.93 23.50 12.47
C VAL A 65 -12.11 22.50 11.66
N LEU A 66 -12.15 22.59 10.33
CA LEU A 66 -11.37 21.72 9.45
C LEU A 66 -9.87 21.95 9.57
N LYS A 67 -9.41 23.21 9.63
CA LYS A 67 -7.99 23.54 9.89
C LYS A 67 -7.54 23.02 11.26
N LYS A 68 -8.35 23.22 12.31
CA LYS A 68 -8.08 22.70 13.67
C LYS A 68 -8.11 21.17 13.76
N SER A 69 -8.64 20.48 12.74
CA SER A 69 -8.70 19.02 12.70
C SER A 69 -7.45 18.37 12.11
N LEU A 70 -6.59 19.13 11.44
CA LEU A 70 -5.35 18.63 10.85
C LEU A 70 -4.43 18.04 11.94
N GLY A 71 -3.76 16.94 11.61
CA GLY A 71 -2.87 16.20 12.54
C GLY A 71 -3.59 15.46 13.68
N LYS A 72 -4.90 15.69 13.90
CA LYS A 72 -5.64 15.04 14.99
C LYS A 72 -6.14 13.66 14.59
N ARG A 73 -6.18 12.76 15.58
CA ARG A 73 -6.66 11.40 15.40
C ARG A 73 -8.18 11.36 15.25
N ARG A 74 -8.67 10.32 14.56
CA ARG A 74 -10.09 9.97 14.44
C ARG A 74 -10.95 11.06 13.78
N GLN A 75 -10.37 11.84 12.86
CA GLN A 75 -11.06 12.88 12.09
C GLN A 75 -11.36 12.40 10.67
N SER A 76 -12.30 11.46 10.50
CA SER A 76 -12.75 11.07 9.15
C SER A 76 -13.61 12.18 8.54
N THR A 77 -13.65 12.28 7.21
CA THR A 77 -14.49 13.26 6.50
C THR A 77 -15.96 13.15 6.89
N ARG A 78 -16.46 11.93 7.11
CA ARG A 78 -17.82 11.67 7.61
C ARG A 78 -18.04 12.20 9.03
N LYS A 79 -17.07 12.00 9.93
CA LYS A 79 -17.16 12.50 11.30
C LYS A 79 -17.08 14.02 11.37
N LEU A 80 -16.21 14.61 10.54
CA LEU A 80 -16.10 16.06 10.41
C LEU A 80 -17.38 16.67 9.85
N ALA A 81 -17.94 16.09 8.79
CA ALA A 81 -19.24 16.47 8.25
C ALA A 81 -20.34 16.39 9.32
N LEU A 82 -20.46 15.25 10.02
CA LEU A 82 -21.45 15.09 11.09
C LEU A 82 -21.30 16.15 12.19
N ARG A 83 -20.07 16.47 12.60
CA ARG A 83 -19.80 17.52 13.58
C ARG A 83 -20.25 18.88 13.08
N LEU A 84 -19.97 19.21 11.82
CA LEU A 84 -20.39 20.47 11.21
C LEU A 84 -21.91 20.56 11.09
N THR A 85 -22.57 19.47 10.67
CA THR A 85 -24.03 19.39 10.59
C THR A 85 -24.68 19.60 11.96
N ARG A 86 -24.13 18.98 13.02
CA ARG A 86 -24.60 19.21 14.40
C ARG A 86 -24.41 20.64 14.90
N SER A 87 -23.43 21.36 14.37
CA SER A 87 -23.20 22.77 14.67
C SER A 87 -23.94 23.73 13.71
N GLY A 88 -24.96 23.25 12.99
CA GLY A 88 -25.81 24.05 12.10
C GLY A 88 -25.25 24.26 10.68
N SER A 89 -24.08 23.70 10.35
CA SER A 89 -23.52 23.74 8.99
C SER A 89 -23.80 22.42 8.27
N ASN A 90 -24.90 22.34 7.51
CA ASN A 90 -25.24 21.13 6.75
C ASN A 90 -24.24 20.88 5.60
N VAL A 91 -23.20 20.09 5.88
CA VAL A 91 -22.09 19.83 4.95
C VAL A 91 -21.96 18.34 4.70
N PHE A 92 -22.01 17.93 3.43
CA PHE A 92 -21.76 16.55 3.05
C PHE A 92 -20.27 16.19 3.15
N HIS A 93 -19.96 14.94 3.49
CA HIS A 93 -18.58 14.47 3.69
C HIS A 93 -17.68 14.62 2.45
N MET A 94 -18.25 14.59 1.23
CA MET A 94 -17.49 14.87 0.00
C MET A 94 -17.08 16.33 -0.13
N SER A 95 -17.88 17.27 0.36
CA SER A 95 -17.51 18.70 0.41
C SER A 95 -16.31 18.90 1.33
N VAL A 96 -16.34 18.27 2.51
CA VAL A 96 -15.20 18.24 3.44
C VAL A 96 -13.97 17.63 2.76
N HIS A 97 -14.11 16.49 2.09
CA HIS A 97 -13.01 15.85 1.37
C HIS A 97 -12.41 16.77 0.29
N ARG A 98 -13.27 17.39 -0.53
CA ARG A 98 -12.86 18.31 -1.60
C ARG A 98 -12.08 19.48 -1.04
N TYR A 99 -12.57 20.11 0.03
CA TYR A 99 -11.89 21.24 0.66
C TYR A 99 -10.54 20.85 1.27
N LEU A 100 -10.48 19.74 2.01
CA LEU A 100 -9.23 19.24 2.56
C LEU A 100 -8.19 18.98 1.45
N ARG A 101 -8.62 18.39 0.33
CA ARG A 101 -7.70 18.02 -0.77
C ARG A 101 -7.31 19.20 -1.67
N LYS A 102 -8.27 20.05 -2.04
CA LYS A 102 -8.07 21.13 -3.04
C LYS A 102 -7.67 22.44 -2.41
N SER A 103 -8.22 22.79 -1.24
CA SER A 103 -7.95 24.08 -0.60
C SER A 103 -6.84 24.01 0.45
N LEU A 104 -6.70 22.88 1.16
CA LEU A 104 -5.63 22.70 2.16
C LEU A 104 -4.49 21.80 1.68
N GLY A 105 -4.60 21.17 0.51
CA GLY A 105 -3.57 20.30 -0.05
C GLY A 105 -3.29 19.02 0.75
N VAL A 106 -4.14 18.64 1.70
CA VAL A 106 -3.89 17.49 2.57
C VAL A 106 -4.50 16.19 2.03
N LYS A 107 -3.85 15.06 2.34
CA LYS A 107 -4.29 13.72 1.95
C LYS A 107 -4.56 12.86 3.19
N PRO A 108 -5.50 11.89 3.11
CA PRO A 108 -5.68 10.93 4.18
C PRO A 108 -4.50 9.94 4.19
N TYR A 109 -3.84 9.80 5.34
CA TYR A 109 -2.77 8.82 5.54
C TYR A 109 -3.16 7.78 6.60
N LYS A 110 -2.71 6.53 6.40
CA LYS A 110 -2.75 5.49 7.43
C LYS A 110 -1.53 5.67 8.33
N ARG A 111 -1.75 5.72 9.65
CA ARG A 111 -0.63 5.78 10.60
C ARG A 111 0.23 4.50 10.44
N PRO A 112 1.56 4.63 10.25
CA PRO A 112 2.43 3.47 10.18
C PRO A 112 2.46 2.75 11.53
N ARG A 113 2.42 1.42 11.50
CA ARG A 113 2.68 0.58 12.67
C ARG A 113 4.18 0.37 12.74
N LYS A 114 4.80 0.73 13.87
CA LYS A 114 6.22 0.53 14.12
C LYS A 114 6.38 -0.19 15.47
N PRO A 115 7.36 -1.08 15.63
CA PRO A 115 7.65 -1.68 16.93
C PRO A 115 8.06 -0.57 17.92
N ARG A 116 7.64 -0.71 19.18
CA ARG A 116 8.04 0.21 20.24
C ARG A 116 9.46 -0.17 20.67
N LEU A 117 10.42 0.71 20.44
CA LEU A 117 11.82 0.51 20.84
C LEU A 117 12.09 1.17 22.19
N THR A 118 12.77 0.45 23.08
CA THR A 118 13.31 1.03 24.33
C THR A 118 14.51 1.94 24.01
N LYS A 119 14.94 2.76 24.98
CA LYS A 119 16.11 3.63 24.81
C LYS A 119 17.37 2.82 24.48
N LYS A 120 17.65 1.76 25.25
CA LYS A 120 18.74 0.81 25.03
C LYS A 120 18.73 0.19 23.63
N MET A 121 17.56 -0.24 23.13
CA MET A 121 17.45 -0.81 21.79
C MET A 121 17.81 0.20 20.70
N LYS A 122 17.47 1.49 20.87
CA LYS A 122 17.84 2.54 19.92
C LYS A 122 19.34 2.80 19.93
N GLU A 123 19.94 2.86 21.12
CA GLU A 123 21.39 3.03 21.28
C GLU A 123 22.16 1.86 20.65
N ASN A 124 21.76 0.62 20.91
CA ASN A 124 22.39 -0.57 20.31
C ASN A 124 22.28 -0.55 18.78
N ARG A 125 21.10 -0.20 18.23
CA ARG A 125 20.91 -0.06 16.78
C ARG A 125 21.75 1.06 16.18
N MET A 126 21.87 2.18 16.88
CA MET A 126 22.71 3.29 16.44
C MET A 126 24.19 2.89 16.46
N LYS A 127 24.66 2.26 17.53
CA LYS A 127 26.04 1.75 17.62
C LYS A 127 26.34 0.78 16.49
N PHE A 128 25.43 -0.18 16.25
CA PHE A 128 25.55 -1.09 15.11
C PHE A 128 25.65 -0.33 13.78
N ALA A 129 24.73 0.60 13.51
CA ALA A 129 24.73 1.36 12.26
C ALA A 129 26.02 2.17 12.08
N VAL A 130 26.54 2.81 13.15
CA VAL A 130 27.78 3.60 13.09
C VAL A 130 29.01 2.71 12.90
N THR A 131 29.12 1.60 13.62
CA THR A 131 30.25 0.67 13.50
C THR A 131 30.34 0.04 12.11
N HIS A 132 29.21 -0.15 11.43
CA HIS A 132 29.12 -0.86 10.15
C HIS A 132 28.82 0.06 8.97
N LYS A 133 28.88 1.38 9.15
CA LYS A 133 28.52 2.36 8.11
C LYS A 133 29.46 2.33 6.91
N ASP A 134 30.74 2.02 7.17
CA ASP A 134 31.82 2.03 6.18
C ASP A 134 32.12 0.61 5.64
N TRP A 135 31.29 -0.39 5.99
CA TRP A 135 31.45 -1.75 5.48
C TRP A 135 31.20 -1.81 3.97
N THR A 136 32.13 -2.45 3.27
CA THR A 136 32.04 -2.68 1.83
C THR A 136 31.08 -3.83 1.52
N VAL A 137 30.71 -3.99 0.24
CA VAL A 137 29.95 -5.16 -0.22
C VAL A 137 30.68 -6.46 0.11
N GLY A 138 32.01 -6.47 0.03
CA GLY A 138 32.84 -7.63 0.41
C GLY A 138 32.70 -8.00 1.88
N ASP A 139 32.58 -7.01 2.77
CA ASP A 139 32.36 -7.25 4.20
C ASP A 139 30.97 -7.82 4.46
N TRP A 140 29.94 -7.27 3.80
CA TRP A 140 28.57 -7.79 3.89
C TRP A 140 28.42 -9.21 3.32
N ASN A 141 29.23 -9.57 2.33
CA ASN A 141 29.25 -10.92 1.75
C ASN A 141 29.72 -11.98 2.76
N ARG A 142 30.45 -11.60 3.81
CA ARG A 142 30.89 -12.51 4.88
C ARG A 142 29.81 -12.75 5.94
N VAL A 143 28.67 -12.05 5.86
CA VAL A 143 27.60 -12.15 6.85
C VAL A 143 26.64 -13.29 6.53
N LEU A 144 26.45 -14.19 7.49
CA LEU A 144 25.39 -15.18 7.49
C LEU A 144 24.20 -14.66 8.27
N TRP A 145 23.09 -14.46 7.59
CA TRP A 145 21.85 -13.98 8.19
C TRP A 145 21.00 -15.18 8.56
N SER A 146 20.60 -15.27 9.82
CA SER A 146 19.65 -16.28 10.28
C SER A 146 18.44 -15.63 10.95
N ASP A 147 17.28 -16.25 10.79
CA ASP A 147 16.08 -15.85 11.50
C ASP A 147 15.10 -17.02 11.66
N GLU A 148 14.19 -16.85 12.62
CA GLU A 148 13.08 -17.77 12.87
C GLU A 148 11.77 -17.12 12.46
N SER A 149 11.00 -17.80 11.63
CA SER A 149 9.74 -17.26 11.14
C SER A 149 8.59 -18.24 11.36
N PRO A 150 7.45 -17.79 11.94
CA PRO A 150 6.26 -18.62 12.01
C PRO A 150 5.54 -18.63 10.65
N PHE A 151 5.46 -19.79 10.01
CA PHE A 151 4.63 -20.00 8.83
C PHE A 151 3.21 -20.39 9.25
N LYS A 152 2.21 -19.61 8.83
CA LYS A 152 0.80 -19.82 9.18
C LYS A 152 0.08 -20.48 8.00
N PHE A 153 -0.62 -21.59 8.24
CA PHE A 153 -1.37 -22.30 7.20
C PHE A 153 -2.59 -21.53 6.71
N PHE A 154 -3.35 -20.93 7.64
CA PHE A 154 -4.55 -20.16 7.30
C PHE A 154 -4.26 -18.67 7.44
N GLN A 155 -3.74 -18.06 6.37
CA GLN A 155 -3.54 -16.61 6.33
C GLN A 155 -4.83 -15.91 5.95
N ILE A 156 -5.17 -14.85 6.69
CA ILE A 156 -6.29 -13.98 6.33
C ILE A 156 -5.83 -13.14 5.12
N PRO A 157 -6.53 -13.22 3.98
CA PRO A 157 -6.16 -12.45 2.81
C PRO A 157 -6.27 -10.94 3.12
N ASN A 158 -5.45 -10.15 2.44
CA ASN A 158 -5.49 -8.71 2.63
C ASN A 158 -6.87 -8.17 2.20
N ARG A 159 -7.65 -7.66 3.16
CA ARG A 159 -9.01 -7.12 2.93
C ARG A 159 -9.11 -6.12 1.78
N GLN A 160 -8.03 -5.43 1.42
CA GLN A 160 -8.04 -4.52 0.28
C GLN A 160 -7.97 -5.23 -1.08
N ASN A 161 -7.27 -6.36 -1.14
CA ASN A 161 -7.12 -7.20 -2.33
C ASN A 161 -8.28 -8.20 -2.44
N ASP A 162 -8.83 -8.64 -1.30
CA ASP A 162 -9.93 -9.60 -1.20
C ASP A 162 -11.32 -8.94 -1.31
N ARG A 163 -11.45 -7.96 -2.20
CA ARG A 163 -12.72 -7.26 -2.43
C ARG A 163 -13.49 -7.96 -3.53
N VAL A 164 -14.64 -8.53 -3.17
CA VAL A 164 -15.57 -9.13 -4.13
C VAL A 164 -16.56 -8.05 -4.59
N TRP A 165 -16.70 -7.89 -5.90
CA TRP A 165 -17.80 -7.13 -6.50
C TRP A 165 -18.96 -8.11 -6.71
N SER A 166 -20.07 -7.88 -6.03
CA SER A 166 -21.29 -8.67 -6.23
C SER A 166 -22.52 -7.78 -6.22
N LYS A 167 -23.59 -8.22 -6.90
CA LYS A 167 -24.90 -7.56 -6.89
C LYS A 167 -25.54 -7.64 -5.50
N ASP A 168 -25.42 -8.79 -4.83
CA ASP A 168 -26.04 -9.05 -3.54
C ASP A 168 -25.03 -9.58 -2.52
N ALA A 169 -25.12 -9.08 -1.28
CA ALA A 169 -24.25 -9.52 -0.19
C ALA A 169 -24.45 -11.00 0.17
N ALA A 170 -25.67 -11.54 -0.01
CA ALA A 170 -25.99 -12.94 0.29
C ALA A 170 -25.29 -13.94 -0.64
N SER A 171 -24.92 -13.52 -1.85
CA SER A 171 -24.17 -14.36 -2.80
C SER A 171 -22.67 -14.48 -2.47
N ILE A 172 -22.18 -13.68 -1.52
CA ILE A 172 -20.76 -13.65 -1.16
C ILE A 172 -20.51 -14.75 -0.14
N GLN A 173 -19.73 -15.76 -0.55
CA GLN A 173 -19.31 -16.83 0.35
C GLN A 173 -18.48 -16.26 1.51
N PRO A 174 -18.79 -16.60 2.77
CA PRO A 174 -18.03 -16.12 3.91
C PRO A 174 -16.63 -16.73 3.92
N CYS A 175 -15.62 -15.89 4.16
CA CYS A 175 -14.27 -16.37 4.43
C CYS A 175 -14.23 -17.01 5.83
N MET A 176 -14.08 -18.34 5.87
CA MET A 176 -13.95 -19.11 7.11
C MET A 176 -12.67 -18.72 7.84
N LYS A 177 -12.77 -18.45 9.15
CA LYS A 177 -11.64 -18.04 10.00
C LYS A 177 -11.45 -19.02 11.13
N VAL A 178 -10.23 -19.55 11.25
CA VAL A 178 -9.79 -20.29 12.42
C VAL A 178 -9.26 -19.30 13.46
N LYS A 179 -9.79 -19.33 14.69
CA LYS A 179 -9.42 -18.39 15.77
C LYS A 179 -7.92 -18.45 16.11
N PHE A 180 -7.35 -19.66 16.09
CA PHE A 180 -5.94 -19.94 16.32
C PHE A 180 -5.43 -20.85 15.20
N PRO A 181 -5.03 -20.31 14.04
CA PRO A 181 -4.56 -21.14 12.95
C PRO A 181 -3.29 -21.88 13.36
N ALA A 182 -3.19 -23.15 12.96
CA ALA A 182 -1.94 -23.89 13.10
C ALA A 182 -0.79 -23.10 12.45
N LYS A 183 0.35 -23.14 13.11
CA LYS A 183 1.59 -22.52 12.64
C LYS A 183 2.73 -23.51 12.83
N ILE A 184 3.64 -23.54 11.88
CA ILE A 184 4.95 -24.18 12.05
C ILE A 184 5.99 -23.08 12.26
N GLN A 185 6.98 -23.33 13.10
CA GLN A 185 8.15 -22.47 13.17
C GLN A 185 9.21 -23.06 12.24
N VAL A 186 9.80 -22.19 11.42
CA VAL A 186 10.91 -22.57 10.55
C VAL A 186 12.11 -21.70 10.88
N TRP A 187 13.28 -22.32 10.85
CA TRP A 187 14.56 -21.62 10.90
C TRP A 187 15.21 -21.71 9.52
N GLY A 188 15.91 -20.64 9.14
CA GLY A 188 16.71 -20.63 7.92
C GLY A 188 17.86 -19.66 8.03
N MET A 189 18.88 -19.90 7.21
CA MET A 189 20.06 -19.08 7.09
C MET A 189 20.32 -18.74 5.62
N MET A 190 20.80 -17.52 5.37
CA MET A 190 21.14 -17.03 4.05
C MET A 190 22.48 -16.30 4.05
N SER A 191 23.24 -16.46 2.97
CA SER A 191 24.36 -15.61 2.61
C SER A 191 24.06 -14.88 1.30
N HIS A 192 25.01 -14.07 0.84
CA HIS A 192 24.90 -13.42 -0.48
C HIS A 192 24.89 -14.43 -1.64
N GLN A 193 25.39 -15.66 -1.43
CA GLN A 193 25.49 -16.69 -2.46
C GLN A 193 24.40 -17.74 -2.36
N ALA A 194 24.06 -18.16 -1.14
CA ALA A 194 23.39 -19.43 -0.91
C ALA A 194 22.39 -19.38 0.24
N LEU A 195 21.56 -20.41 0.33
CA LEU A 195 20.56 -20.61 1.38
C LEU A 195 20.79 -21.93 2.09
N SER A 196 20.59 -21.98 3.40
CA SER A 196 20.47 -23.25 4.12
C SER A 196 19.18 -23.95 3.73
N GLU A 197 19.10 -25.24 4.04
CA GLU A 197 17.79 -25.89 4.10
C GLU A 197 16.97 -25.28 5.24
N LEU A 198 15.65 -25.27 5.08
CA LEU A 198 14.74 -24.79 6.12
C LEU A 198 14.61 -25.89 7.17
N HIS A 199 15.02 -25.58 8.39
CA HIS A 199 14.81 -26.46 9.53
C HIS A 199 13.39 -26.26 10.06
N ILE A 200 12.53 -27.26 9.88
CA ILE A 200 11.16 -27.23 10.40
C ILE A 200 11.21 -27.67 11.86
N ILE A 201 10.80 -26.79 12.76
CA ILE A 201 10.71 -27.10 14.19
C ILE A 201 9.45 -27.94 14.41
N PRO A 202 9.56 -29.14 15.01
CA PRO A 202 8.42 -30.00 15.29
C PRO A 202 7.35 -29.32 16.15
N GLN A 203 6.09 -29.67 15.91
CA GLN A 203 4.98 -29.10 16.64
C GLN A 203 5.00 -29.56 18.10
N GLY A 204 5.04 -28.61 19.04
CA GLY A 204 5.07 -28.88 20.48
C GLY A 204 6.45 -28.70 21.12
N GLU A 205 7.51 -28.65 20.31
CA GLU A 205 8.83 -28.25 20.77
C GLU A 205 8.97 -26.73 20.75
N THR A 206 9.64 -26.19 21.77
CA THR A 206 10.05 -24.78 21.79
C THR A 206 11.54 -24.71 21.55
N VAL A 207 11.98 -23.73 20.75
CA VAL A 207 13.41 -23.49 20.51
C VAL A 207 14.05 -23.00 21.81
N ASN A 208 14.60 -23.93 22.58
CA ASN A 208 15.47 -23.63 23.71
C ASN A 208 16.93 -23.46 23.21
N GLY A 209 17.81 -22.90 24.03
CA GLY A 209 19.22 -22.73 23.70
C GLY A 209 19.92 -24.06 23.36
N ASP A 210 19.60 -25.15 24.06
CA ASP A 210 20.16 -26.49 23.76
C ASP A 210 19.68 -27.03 22.43
N TYR A 211 18.38 -26.88 22.13
CA TYR A 211 17.82 -27.26 20.84
C TYR A 211 18.50 -26.49 19.72
N TYR A 212 18.66 -25.17 19.90
CA TYR A 212 19.31 -24.31 18.92
C TYR A 212 20.76 -24.75 18.67
N ARG A 213 21.53 -25.04 19.71
CA ARG A 213 22.91 -25.51 19.57
C ARG A 213 23.02 -26.87 18.90
N THR A 214 22.23 -27.84 19.34
CA THR A 214 22.39 -29.25 18.94
C THR A 214 21.72 -29.59 17.62
N LYS A 215 20.51 -29.08 17.37
CA LYS A 215 19.73 -29.42 16.18
C LYS A 215 19.92 -28.41 15.06
N ILE A 216 19.89 -27.12 15.38
CA ILE A 216 19.98 -26.05 14.37
C ILE A 216 21.44 -25.79 14.00
N LEU A 217 22.29 -25.44 14.97
CA LEU A 217 23.68 -25.06 14.69
C LEU A 217 24.54 -26.26 14.31
N ALA A 218 24.56 -27.31 15.14
CA ALA A 218 25.39 -28.49 14.87
C ALA A 218 24.85 -29.41 13.77
N GLY A 219 23.58 -29.24 13.39
CA GLY A 219 22.95 -29.94 12.26
C GLY A 219 22.86 -29.05 11.04
N THR A 220 21.67 -28.48 10.79
CA THR A 220 21.35 -27.79 9.53
C THR A 220 22.31 -26.67 9.17
N CYS A 221 22.77 -25.87 10.14
CA CYS A 221 23.72 -24.78 9.89
C CYS A 221 25.10 -25.34 9.48
N LYS A 222 25.62 -26.31 10.24
CA LYS A 222 26.90 -26.96 9.97
C LYS A 222 26.91 -27.66 8.61
N ASP A 223 25.85 -28.39 8.28
CA ASP A 223 25.69 -29.03 6.97
C ASP A 223 25.70 -28.01 5.83
N ALA A 224 25.08 -26.86 6.05
CA ALA A 224 25.02 -25.79 5.09
C ALA A 224 26.40 -25.12 4.89
N ILE A 225 27.13 -24.89 5.97
CA ILE A 225 28.47 -24.29 5.96
C ILE A 225 29.50 -25.19 5.27
N HIS A 226 29.42 -26.51 5.46
CA HIS A 226 30.38 -27.46 4.86
C HIS A 226 30.20 -27.71 3.35
N ARG A 227 29.26 -27.04 2.69
CA ARG A 227 29.06 -27.18 1.24
C ARG A 227 30.24 -26.59 0.46
N THR A 228 30.77 -27.35 -0.50
CA THR A 228 31.94 -26.96 -1.31
C THR A 228 31.63 -26.65 -2.78
N ALA A 229 30.42 -26.97 -3.25
CA ALA A 229 30.06 -26.80 -4.66
C ALA A 229 30.01 -25.31 -5.05
N LYS A 230 30.80 -24.89 -6.05
CA LYS A 230 30.83 -23.47 -6.48
C LYS A 230 29.58 -23.07 -7.27
N ASN A 231 29.05 -23.98 -8.07
CA ASN A 231 27.91 -23.77 -8.97
C ASN A 231 26.75 -24.73 -8.65
N GLY A 232 25.53 -24.33 -8.98
CA GLY A 232 24.33 -25.14 -8.82
C GLY A 232 23.19 -24.40 -8.12
N SER A 233 22.22 -25.17 -7.63
CA SER A 233 21.10 -24.62 -6.85
C SER A 233 21.60 -23.90 -5.59
N VAL A 234 20.90 -22.83 -5.20
CA VAL A 234 21.19 -22.03 -4.00
C VAL A 234 21.24 -22.85 -2.71
N LEU A 235 20.59 -24.02 -2.69
CA LEU A 235 20.60 -24.96 -1.56
C LEU A 235 21.78 -25.93 -1.53
N LYS A 236 22.53 -26.07 -2.64
CA LYS A 236 23.63 -27.04 -2.74
C LYS A 236 25.00 -26.36 -2.85
N ARG A 237 25.02 -25.12 -3.32
CA ARG A 237 26.25 -24.35 -3.45
C ARG A 237 26.86 -23.98 -2.09
N SER A 238 28.15 -23.72 -2.12
CA SER A 238 28.92 -23.21 -1.00
C SER A 238 28.36 -21.85 -0.56
N ILE A 239 28.29 -21.68 0.76
CA ILE A 239 27.71 -20.48 1.38
C ILE A 239 28.73 -19.36 1.46
N THR A 240 30.01 -19.72 1.62
CA THR A 240 31.13 -18.82 1.85
C THR A 240 32.37 -19.34 1.15
N SER A 241 33.15 -18.45 0.55
CA SER A 241 34.42 -18.82 -0.09
C SER A 241 35.54 -19.12 0.93
N GLU A 242 35.47 -18.50 2.11
CA GLU A 242 36.45 -18.65 3.19
C GLU A 242 35.73 -18.85 4.51
N MET A 243 36.21 -19.81 5.31
CA MET A 243 35.65 -20.12 6.63
C MET A 243 36.15 -19.16 7.72
N SER A 244 37.36 -18.62 7.54
CA SER A 244 37.95 -17.64 8.45
C SER A 244 37.31 -16.26 8.23
N GLY A 245 36.67 -15.71 9.27
CA GLY A 245 36.09 -14.37 9.21
C GLY A 245 34.60 -14.33 8.84
N ILE A 246 33.90 -15.46 8.89
CA ILE A 246 32.44 -15.50 8.77
C ILE A 246 31.81 -14.80 9.97
N ILE A 247 30.84 -13.95 9.69
CA ILE A 247 30.09 -13.22 10.72
C ILE A 247 28.68 -13.77 10.77
N PHE A 248 28.32 -14.45 11.86
CA PHE A 248 26.97 -14.95 12.04
C PHE A 248 26.10 -13.88 12.68
N MET A 249 24.97 -13.58 12.05
CA MET A 249 24.04 -12.57 12.54
C MET A 249 22.69 -13.20 12.87
N GLN A 250 22.26 -12.97 14.11
CA GLN A 250 20.94 -13.36 14.59
C GLN A 250 20.31 -12.20 15.33
N THR A 251 19.07 -11.85 14.99
CA THR A 251 18.26 -10.81 15.68
C THR A 251 18.90 -9.41 15.78
N GLY A 252 19.91 -9.10 14.97
CA GLY A 252 20.61 -7.81 14.98
C GLY A 252 21.79 -7.72 15.95
N HIS A 253 22.24 -8.86 16.49
CA HIS A 253 23.52 -8.99 17.18
C HIS A 253 24.48 -9.82 16.33
N LEU A 254 25.72 -9.34 16.19
CA LEU A 254 26.78 -10.10 15.54
C LEU A 254 27.39 -11.05 16.55
N LEU A 255 27.41 -12.33 16.18
CA LEU A 255 28.17 -13.36 16.83
C LEU A 255 29.27 -13.75 15.83
N THR A 256 30.51 -13.42 16.13
CA THR A 256 31.63 -14.05 15.44
C THR A 256 31.61 -15.53 15.80
N LEU A 257 31.46 -16.40 14.80
CA LEU A 257 31.70 -17.82 15.00
C LEU A 257 33.19 -17.97 15.28
N LEU A 258 33.54 -18.16 16.55
CA LEU A 258 34.91 -18.51 16.92
C LEU A 258 35.16 -19.95 16.46
N ASN A 259 36.29 -20.14 15.77
CA ASN A 259 36.82 -21.43 15.33
C ASN A 259 36.88 -22.43 16.49
#